data_AF-A0A2D0N264-F1
#
_entry.id   AF-A0A2D0N264-F1
#
_cell.length_a   1.000
_cell.length_b   1.000
_cell.length_c   1.000
_cell.angle_alpha   90.00
_cell.angle_beta   90.00
_cell.angle_gamma   90.00
#
_symmetry.space_group_name_H-M   'P 1'
#
loop_
_entity.id
_entity.type
_entity.pdbx_description
1 polymer ?
#
loop_
_entity_poly.entity_id
_entity_poly.type
_entity_poly.pdbx_seq_one_letter_code
_entity_poly.pdbx_strand_id
1 'polypeptide(L)'
;MRSFLSIPAVGLLLSALFFSCSGPAPSAEAVIEAINRDSIPTQNGIALTPDYRYLYVSLPTDETNSGGRPLTRIYVRAWGGTGYGEAQEVSFNSRYMDYHPVLTPDGKRLYFNTNRPKPGSPVVEGTMDIWYVEKKGRGWSEPEYLYAINTPMQESYPSVDQRGILYFNSDRSGGFGSMDIWRYDPGIEDFIRPHWVHHINSAASENDLTVSPDGEHLIFNRYQFEDGSIDLYHSTWNGENWSEPALLDQVNEPDIWELTPTIGPQGKLFLYEREGIIRAMRLADVF
;
A
#
# COMPACT_ATOMS: atom_id res chain seq x y z
N MET A 1 35.95 -56.78 21.08
CA MET A 1 35.68 -56.25 19.73
C MET A 1 34.17 -56.30 19.49
N ARG A 2 33.46 -55.17 19.60
CA ARG A 2 32.05 -55.05 19.17
C ARG A 2 32.02 -53.98 18.09
N SER A 3 31.63 -54.37 16.87
CA SER A 3 31.47 -53.47 15.73
C SER A 3 30.17 -52.69 15.87
N PHE A 4 30.25 -51.36 15.79
CA PHE A 4 29.08 -50.52 15.56
C PHE A 4 28.92 -50.32 14.05
N LEU A 5 27.82 -50.82 13.51
CA LEU A 5 27.33 -50.50 12.17
C LEU A 5 26.79 -49.06 12.19
N SER A 6 27.37 -48.18 11.37
CA SER A 6 26.82 -46.87 11.09
C SER A 6 25.67 -47.00 10.09
N ILE A 7 24.50 -46.48 10.46
CA ILE A 7 23.37 -46.28 9.55
C ILE A 7 23.65 -44.98 8.79
N PRO A 8 23.52 -44.93 7.44
CA PRO A 8 23.69 -43.67 6.73
C PRO A 8 22.45 -42.80 6.96
N ALA A 9 22.68 -41.55 7.38
CA ALA A 9 21.66 -40.53 7.47
C ALA A 9 21.06 -40.29 6.08
N VAL A 10 19.78 -40.63 5.91
CA VAL A 10 18.99 -40.20 4.76
C VAL A 10 18.80 -38.70 4.89
N GLY A 11 19.49 -37.94 4.05
CA GLY A 11 19.29 -36.50 3.93
C GLY A 11 17.85 -36.23 3.49
N LEU A 12 17.06 -35.65 4.39
CA LEU A 12 15.80 -35.01 4.07
C LEU A 12 16.11 -33.79 3.17
N LEU A 13 15.95 -33.97 1.86
CA LEU A 13 15.75 -32.86 0.94
C LEU A 13 14.41 -32.20 1.31
N LEU A 14 14.47 -31.17 2.15
CA LEU A 14 13.40 -30.19 2.27
C LEU A 14 13.25 -29.55 0.89
N SER A 15 12.28 -30.02 0.11
CA SER A 15 11.83 -29.32 -1.08
C SER A 15 11.35 -27.94 -0.64
N ALA A 16 12.11 -26.90 -0.96
CA ALA A 16 11.63 -25.54 -0.87
C ALA A 16 10.39 -25.44 -1.76
N LEU A 17 9.20 -25.45 -1.16
CA LEU A 17 7.96 -25.15 -1.86
C LEU A 17 8.11 -23.73 -2.40
N PHE A 18 8.28 -23.61 -3.73
CA PHE A 18 8.37 -22.31 -4.36
C PHE A 18 7.04 -21.58 -4.17
N PHE A 19 7.09 -20.41 -3.56
CA PHE A 19 5.96 -19.48 -3.55
C PHE A 19 5.62 -19.12 -5.00
N SER A 20 4.57 -19.76 -5.51
CA SER A 20 4.24 -19.75 -6.92
C SER A 20 2.73 -19.74 -7.09
N CYS A 21 2.30 -19.03 -8.12
CA CYS A 21 0.90 -19.01 -8.50
C CYS A 21 0.53 -20.30 -9.22
N SER A 22 -0.73 -20.69 -9.07
CA SER A 22 -1.32 -21.83 -9.79
C SER A 22 -2.36 -21.34 -10.79
N GLY A 23 -2.38 -21.95 -11.98
CA GLY A 23 -3.36 -21.62 -13.04
C GLY A 23 -3.06 -20.33 -13.81
N PRO A 24 -4.00 -19.86 -14.66
CA PRO A 24 -3.91 -18.59 -15.37
C PRO A 24 -4.05 -17.38 -14.42
N ALA A 25 -3.76 -16.18 -14.92
CA ALA A 25 -4.04 -14.95 -14.18
C ALA A 25 -5.56 -14.81 -13.97
N PRO A 26 -6.04 -14.41 -12.78
CA PRO A 26 -7.47 -14.28 -12.54
C PRO A 26 -8.07 -13.06 -13.24
N SER A 27 -9.38 -13.12 -13.50
CA SER A 27 -10.14 -11.93 -13.89
C SER A 27 -10.40 -11.02 -12.69
N ALA A 28 -10.83 -9.79 -12.95
CA ALA A 28 -11.22 -8.85 -11.90
C ALA A 28 -12.35 -9.44 -11.01
N GLU A 29 -13.34 -10.07 -11.63
CA GLU A 29 -14.48 -10.68 -10.96
C GLU A 29 -14.06 -11.84 -10.06
N ALA A 30 -13.14 -12.69 -10.52
CA ALA A 30 -12.60 -13.79 -9.72
C ALA A 30 -11.82 -13.27 -8.50
N VAL A 31 -11.10 -12.15 -8.65
CA VAL A 31 -10.41 -11.48 -7.53
C VAL A 31 -11.41 -10.94 -6.51
N ILE A 32 -12.46 -10.24 -6.96
CA ILE A 32 -13.51 -9.70 -6.08
C ILE A 32 -14.17 -10.84 -5.28
N GLU A 33 -14.60 -11.90 -5.97
CA GLU A 33 -15.27 -13.03 -5.34
C GLU A 33 -14.37 -13.69 -4.29
N ALA A 34 -13.10 -13.94 -4.64
CA ALA A 34 -12.16 -14.56 -3.73
C ALA A 34 -11.88 -13.71 -2.49
N ILE A 35 -11.59 -12.41 -2.66
CA ILE A 35 -11.28 -11.52 -1.55
C ILE A 35 -12.45 -11.43 -0.57
N ASN A 36 -13.67 -11.22 -1.08
CA ASN A 36 -14.85 -11.07 -0.24
C ASN A 36 -15.25 -12.39 0.44
N ARG A 37 -15.10 -13.53 -0.24
CA ARG A 37 -15.37 -14.86 0.32
C ARG A 37 -14.37 -15.21 1.43
N ASP A 38 -13.08 -14.96 1.20
CA ASP A 38 -12.01 -15.43 2.07
C ASP A 38 -11.72 -14.47 3.24
N SER A 39 -12.29 -13.25 3.22
CA SER A 39 -12.14 -12.23 4.27
C SER A 39 -10.68 -12.00 4.68
N ILE A 40 -9.85 -11.70 3.67
CA ILE A 40 -8.40 -11.57 3.85
C ILE A 40 -8.11 -10.39 4.79
N PRO A 41 -7.34 -10.59 5.87
CA PRO A 41 -7.01 -9.52 6.80
C PRO A 41 -5.99 -8.55 6.21
N THR A 42 -6.06 -7.30 6.64
CA THR A 42 -5.03 -6.28 6.41
C THR A 42 -5.11 -5.17 7.46
N GLN A 43 -4.05 -4.37 7.57
CA GLN A 43 -4.00 -3.14 8.33
C GLN A 43 -3.11 -2.13 7.58
N ASN A 44 -3.70 -1.06 7.06
CA ASN A 44 -2.99 0.05 6.38
C ASN A 44 -2.17 -0.40 5.15
N GLY A 45 -2.63 -1.37 4.36
CA GLY A 45 -1.91 -1.70 3.12
C GLY A 45 -2.52 -2.79 2.24
N ILE A 46 -2.80 -2.45 0.99
CA ILE A 46 -3.29 -3.36 -0.04
C ILE A 46 -2.57 -3.00 -1.35
N ALA A 47 -1.99 -3.99 -2.02
CA ALA A 47 -1.48 -3.81 -3.37
C ALA A 47 -1.69 -5.06 -4.22
N LEU A 48 -1.91 -4.88 -5.52
CA LEU A 48 -2.07 -5.98 -6.48
C LEU A 48 -1.03 -5.84 -7.60
N THR A 49 -0.49 -6.97 -8.06
CA THR A 49 0.28 -6.98 -9.30
C THR A 49 -0.62 -6.71 -10.50
N PRO A 50 -0.07 -6.18 -11.63
CA PRO A 50 -0.87 -5.86 -12.83
C PRO A 50 -1.66 -7.04 -13.39
N ASP A 51 -1.17 -8.25 -13.20
CA ASP A 51 -1.79 -9.51 -13.61
C ASP A 51 -2.65 -10.16 -12.50
N TYR A 52 -2.87 -9.47 -11.38
CA TYR A 52 -3.61 -9.94 -10.19
C TYR A 52 -3.10 -11.25 -9.60
N ARG A 53 -1.88 -11.67 -9.92
CA ARG A 53 -1.33 -12.93 -9.42
C ARG A 53 -0.83 -12.85 -7.99
N TYR A 54 -0.46 -11.65 -7.53
CA TYR A 54 0.01 -11.44 -6.18
C TYR A 54 -0.75 -10.30 -5.52
N LEU A 55 -1.21 -10.56 -4.30
CA LEU A 55 -1.84 -9.60 -3.39
C LEU A 55 -0.87 -9.33 -2.24
N TYR A 56 -0.50 -8.08 -2.07
CA TYR A 56 0.27 -7.59 -0.93
C TYR A 56 -0.68 -7.05 0.13
N VAL A 57 -0.40 -7.39 1.38
CA VAL A 57 -1.15 -6.95 2.55
C VAL A 57 -0.18 -6.52 3.65
N SER A 58 -0.62 -5.66 4.54
CA SER A 58 0.13 -5.27 5.74
C SER A 58 -0.53 -5.92 6.95
N LEU A 59 0.23 -6.56 7.84
CA LEU A 59 -0.31 -7.24 9.02
C LEU A 59 0.49 -6.87 10.27
N PRO A 60 -0.17 -6.73 11.44
CA PRO A 60 0.52 -6.55 12.71
C PRO A 60 1.27 -7.83 13.10
N THR A 61 2.32 -7.65 13.89
CA THR A 61 3.16 -8.72 14.44
C THR A 61 3.06 -8.74 15.97
N ASP A 62 3.54 -9.82 16.60
CA ASP A 62 3.68 -9.88 18.06
C ASP A 62 4.83 -8.99 18.59
N GLU A 63 5.72 -8.54 17.70
CA GLU A 63 6.78 -7.59 18.03
C GLU A 63 6.19 -6.20 18.25
N THR A 64 6.73 -5.44 19.21
CA THR A 64 6.26 -4.08 19.52
C THR A 64 7.37 -3.06 19.40
N ASN A 65 7.00 -1.83 19.04
CA ASN A 65 7.90 -0.70 19.12
C ASN A 65 8.13 -0.26 20.58
N SER A 66 8.98 0.74 20.78
CA SER A 66 9.31 1.29 22.12
C SER A 66 8.09 1.83 22.88
N GLY A 67 7.02 2.20 22.18
CA GLY A 67 5.73 2.61 22.73
C GLY A 67 4.73 1.47 22.98
N GLY A 68 5.12 0.20 22.80
CA GLY A 68 4.26 -0.96 23.01
C GLY A 68 3.22 -1.21 21.92
N ARG A 69 3.27 -0.49 20.79
CA ARG A 69 2.39 -0.76 19.65
C ARG A 69 2.96 -1.90 18.80
N PRO A 70 2.13 -2.86 18.34
CA PRO A 70 2.54 -3.88 17.39
C PRO A 70 3.23 -3.29 16.16
N LEU A 71 4.34 -3.89 15.73
CA LEU A 71 4.97 -3.56 14.48
C LEU A 71 4.16 -4.14 13.32
N THR A 72 4.05 -3.40 12.23
CA THR A 72 3.42 -3.88 10.99
C THR A 72 4.50 -4.36 10.00
N ARG A 73 4.18 -5.41 9.25
CA ARG A 73 5.03 -5.98 8.20
C ARG A 73 4.22 -6.18 6.91
N ILE A 74 4.91 -6.16 5.77
CA ILE A 74 4.31 -6.45 4.48
C ILE A 74 4.42 -7.95 4.19
N TYR A 75 3.31 -8.53 3.74
CA TYR A 75 3.22 -9.91 3.29
C TYR A 75 2.70 -9.95 1.85
N VAL A 76 3.05 -11.01 1.14
CA VAL A 76 2.55 -11.32 -0.20
C VAL A 76 1.78 -12.63 -0.16
N ARG A 77 0.66 -12.69 -0.87
CA ARG A 77 -0.16 -13.89 -1.10
C ARG A 77 -0.22 -14.18 -2.59
N ALA A 78 0.01 -15.44 -2.97
CA ALA A 78 -0.01 -15.87 -4.37
C ALA A 78 -1.40 -16.40 -4.76
N TRP A 79 -1.83 -16.11 -5.98
CA TRP A 79 -3.07 -16.67 -6.53
C TRP A 79 -2.95 -18.20 -6.70
N GLY A 80 -3.82 -18.92 -6.00
CA GLY A 80 -3.88 -20.39 -5.97
C GLY A 80 -4.84 -21.01 -7.00
N GLY A 81 -5.47 -20.21 -7.86
CA GLY A 81 -6.44 -20.67 -8.87
C GLY A 81 -7.89 -20.31 -8.54
N THR A 82 -8.26 -20.30 -7.26
CA THR A 82 -9.61 -19.94 -6.76
C THR A 82 -9.60 -18.82 -5.72
N GLY A 83 -8.42 -18.44 -5.22
CA GLY A 83 -8.23 -17.41 -4.21
C GLY A 83 -6.74 -17.20 -3.90
N TYR A 84 -6.43 -16.32 -2.97
CA TYR A 84 -5.07 -16.04 -2.55
C TYR A 84 -4.67 -16.96 -1.39
N GLY A 85 -3.51 -17.60 -1.51
CA GLY A 85 -3.01 -18.54 -0.52
C GLY A 85 -2.46 -17.89 0.76
N GLU A 86 -1.66 -18.66 1.49
CA GLU A 86 -0.99 -18.23 2.71
C GLU A 86 -0.11 -17.00 2.49
N ALA A 87 -0.09 -16.13 3.50
CA ALA A 87 0.75 -14.96 3.53
C ALA A 87 2.22 -15.37 3.74
N GLN A 88 3.10 -14.78 2.94
CA GLN A 88 4.54 -14.91 3.10
C GLN A 88 5.17 -13.55 3.26
N GLU A 89 6.08 -13.43 4.21
CA GLU A 89 6.77 -12.18 4.46
C GLU A 89 7.65 -11.79 3.26
N VAL A 90 7.66 -10.51 2.89
CA VAL A 90 8.50 -10.01 1.81
C VAL A 90 9.95 -9.84 2.26
N SER A 91 10.91 -10.08 1.36
CA SER A 91 12.34 -10.06 1.69
C SER A 91 12.88 -8.69 2.12
N PHE A 92 12.16 -7.62 1.81
CA PHE A 92 12.60 -6.26 2.05
C PHE A 92 12.06 -5.67 3.36
N ASN A 93 11.26 -6.41 4.14
CA ASN A 93 10.90 -5.99 5.50
C ASN A 93 12.15 -5.81 6.38
N SER A 94 11.97 -5.09 7.47
CA SER A 94 12.98 -4.77 8.46
C SER A 94 12.44 -4.98 9.86
N ARG A 95 13.27 -4.69 10.87
CA ARG A 95 12.84 -4.64 12.28
C ARG A 95 11.97 -3.41 12.62
N TYR A 96 11.80 -2.48 11.68
CA TYR A 96 11.04 -1.25 11.84
C TYR A 96 9.62 -1.43 11.30
N MET A 97 8.71 -0.48 11.49
CA MET A 97 7.40 -0.58 10.85
C MET A 97 7.57 -0.53 9.33
N ASP A 98 6.95 -1.47 8.62
CA ASP A 98 6.92 -1.53 7.16
C ASP A 98 5.48 -1.84 6.73
N TYR A 99 4.83 -0.90 6.03
CA TYR A 99 3.42 -1.05 5.62
C TYR A 99 3.09 -0.24 4.36
N HIS A 100 1.82 -0.22 3.98
CA HIS A 100 1.27 0.43 2.79
C HIS A 100 2.06 0.17 1.49
N PRO A 101 2.16 -1.09 1.04
CA PRO A 101 2.80 -1.39 -0.24
C PRO A 101 1.97 -0.83 -1.39
N VAL A 102 2.61 -0.18 -2.36
CA VAL A 102 1.99 0.31 -3.59
C VAL A 102 2.88 -0.02 -4.79
N LEU A 103 2.32 -0.69 -5.78
CA LEU A 103 3.03 -1.07 -7.00
C LEU A 103 2.85 -0.01 -8.08
N THR A 104 3.91 0.24 -8.85
CA THR A 104 3.76 0.95 -10.12
C THR A 104 2.86 0.16 -11.08
N PRO A 105 2.14 0.82 -12.01
CA PRO A 105 1.26 0.12 -12.95
C PRO A 105 1.97 -0.91 -13.83
N ASP A 106 3.28 -0.75 -14.07
CA ASP A 106 4.09 -1.72 -14.80
C ASP A 106 4.63 -2.87 -13.92
N GLY A 107 4.37 -2.83 -12.62
CA GLY A 107 4.74 -3.84 -11.63
C GLY A 107 6.24 -3.99 -11.39
N LYS A 108 7.06 -3.01 -11.80
CA LYS A 108 8.52 -3.07 -11.65
C LYS A 108 9.04 -2.43 -10.39
N ARG A 109 8.32 -1.48 -9.79
CA ARG A 109 8.69 -0.84 -8.54
C ARG A 109 7.56 -0.97 -7.52
N LEU A 110 7.93 -1.19 -6.26
CA LEU A 110 7.01 -1.14 -5.12
C LEU A 110 7.47 -0.04 -4.18
N TYR A 111 6.60 0.92 -3.90
CA TYR A 111 6.73 1.91 -2.84
C TYR A 111 6.13 1.36 -1.55
N PHE A 112 6.66 1.78 -0.40
CA PHE A 112 6.10 1.42 0.90
C PHE A 112 6.50 2.45 1.95
N ASN A 113 5.75 2.48 3.06
CA ASN A 113 6.06 3.34 4.19
C ASN A 113 6.86 2.61 5.26
N THR A 114 7.85 3.30 5.81
CA THR A 114 8.68 2.76 6.89
C THR A 114 9.27 3.83 7.80
N ASN A 115 9.54 3.48 9.05
CA ASN A 115 10.23 4.34 10.02
C ASN A 115 11.68 3.90 10.29
N ARG A 116 12.31 3.23 9.33
CA ARG A 116 13.75 2.98 9.31
C ARG A 116 14.55 4.27 9.48
N PRO A 117 15.80 4.19 10.01
CA PRO A 117 16.73 5.31 9.98
C PRO A 117 16.88 5.87 8.58
N LYS A 118 16.64 7.17 8.44
CA LYS A 118 16.91 7.89 7.19
C LYS A 118 18.42 7.86 6.90
N PRO A 119 18.86 7.71 5.64
CA PRO A 119 20.29 7.70 5.31
C PRO A 119 21.03 8.91 5.87
N GLY A 120 22.13 8.67 6.58
CA GLY A 120 22.95 9.73 7.21
C GLY A 120 22.36 10.34 8.49
N SER A 121 21.19 9.91 8.94
CA SER A 121 20.59 10.37 10.20
C SER A 121 21.23 9.66 11.40
N PRO A 122 21.54 10.37 12.51
CA PRO A 122 21.95 9.74 13.77
C PRO A 122 20.77 9.12 14.52
N VAL A 123 19.53 9.37 14.08
CA VAL A 123 18.31 8.88 14.73
C VAL A 123 18.08 7.41 14.36
N VAL A 124 17.90 6.58 15.38
CA VAL A 124 17.76 5.12 15.24
C VAL A 124 16.37 4.65 14.81
N GLU A 125 15.37 5.53 14.85
CA GLU A 125 13.98 5.32 14.38
C GLU A 125 13.47 6.67 13.85
N GLY A 126 13.09 6.71 12.56
CA GLY A 126 12.70 7.95 11.88
C GLY A 126 11.22 8.31 12.07
N THR A 127 10.80 9.41 11.43
CA THR A 127 9.38 9.57 11.07
C THR A 127 9.01 8.55 10.01
N MET A 128 7.71 8.39 9.71
CA MET A 128 7.33 7.60 8.54
C MET A 128 7.80 8.31 7.27
N ASP A 129 8.51 7.56 6.43
CA ASP A 129 9.02 7.99 5.13
C ASP A 129 8.58 7.02 4.04
N ILE A 130 8.62 7.47 2.79
CA ILE A 130 8.38 6.64 1.61
C ILE A 130 9.71 6.05 1.11
N TRP A 131 9.77 4.73 0.98
CA TRP A 131 10.89 3.99 0.41
C TRP A 131 10.41 3.19 -0.78
N TYR A 132 11.33 2.71 -1.62
CA TYR A 132 10.98 1.83 -2.72
C TYR A 132 11.94 0.67 -2.89
N VAL A 133 11.47 -0.37 -3.58
CA VAL A 133 12.27 -1.48 -4.09
C VAL A 133 11.98 -1.69 -5.57
N GLU A 134 12.98 -2.18 -6.29
CA GLU A 134 12.91 -2.53 -7.71
C GLU A 134 12.83 -4.04 -7.90
N LYS A 135 12.04 -4.48 -8.88
CA LYS A 135 11.92 -5.90 -9.20
C LYS A 135 13.23 -6.42 -9.79
N LYS A 136 13.80 -7.46 -9.18
CA LYS A 136 15.03 -8.13 -9.60
C LYS A 136 14.77 -9.63 -9.80
N GLY A 137 14.52 -10.02 -11.05
CA GLY A 137 14.19 -11.40 -11.38
C GLY A 137 12.90 -11.86 -10.69
N ARG A 138 13.01 -12.82 -9.76
CA ARG A 138 11.87 -13.32 -8.96
C ARG A 138 11.68 -12.59 -7.61
N GLY A 139 12.59 -11.69 -7.25
CA GLY A 139 12.56 -10.97 -5.98
C GLY A 139 12.60 -9.45 -6.15
N TRP A 140 12.92 -8.78 -5.06
CA TRP A 140 13.06 -7.33 -4.96
C TRP A 140 14.52 -6.95 -4.66
N SER A 141 14.92 -5.72 -5.01
CA SER A 141 16.18 -5.13 -4.58
C SER A 141 16.17 -4.82 -3.08
N GLU A 142 17.31 -4.36 -2.59
CA GLU A 142 17.35 -3.66 -1.30
C GLU A 142 16.52 -2.38 -1.36
N PRO A 143 15.91 -1.96 -0.23
CA PRO A 143 15.15 -0.70 -0.14
C PRO A 143 15.99 0.55 -0.31
N GLU A 144 15.43 1.50 -1.05
CA GLU A 144 16.02 2.81 -1.33
C GLU A 144 15.13 3.94 -0.81
N TYR A 145 15.76 4.97 -0.24
CA TYR A 145 15.09 6.15 0.29
C TYR A 145 14.64 7.08 -0.84
N LEU A 146 13.39 7.56 -0.81
CA LEU A 146 12.83 8.41 -1.86
C LEU A 146 13.15 9.90 -1.64
N TYR A 147 14.38 10.30 -1.96
CA TYR A 147 14.89 11.67 -1.77
C TYR A 147 14.08 12.77 -2.47
N ALA A 148 13.36 12.45 -3.55
CA ALA A 148 12.58 13.43 -4.30
C ALA A 148 11.39 13.98 -3.52
N ILE A 149 10.87 13.22 -2.55
CA ILE A 149 9.63 13.54 -1.83
C ILE A 149 9.88 13.73 -0.34
N ASN A 150 10.65 12.83 0.29
CA ASN A 150 10.75 12.82 1.75
C ASN A 150 11.46 14.05 2.30
N THR A 151 11.04 14.48 3.48
CA THR A 151 11.57 15.64 4.20
C THR A 151 11.92 15.26 5.64
N PRO A 152 12.33 16.22 6.50
CA PRO A 152 12.41 15.95 7.93
C PRO A 152 11.06 15.67 8.61
N MET A 153 9.95 15.96 7.93
CA MET A 153 8.59 15.76 8.43
C MET A 153 8.11 14.33 8.12
N GLN A 154 6.81 14.07 8.21
CA GLN A 154 6.21 12.79 7.87
C GLN A 154 5.76 12.78 6.41
N GLU A 155 6.02 11.66 5.71
CA GLU A 155 5.48 11.35 4.40
C GLU A 155 4.94 9.92 4.37
N SER A 156 3.62 9.79 4.19
CA SER A 156 2.93 8.50 4.23
C SER A 156 2.00 8.30 3.02
N TYR A 157 1.49 7.07 2.89
CA TYR A 157 0.43 6.68 1.98
C TYR A 157 0.66 7.07 0.49
N PRO A 158 1.78 6.67 -0.12
CA PRO A 158 2.05 6.99 -1.51
C PRO A 158 1.07 6.32 -2.46
N SER A 159 0.72 6.98 -3.56
CA SER A 159 0.05 6.40 -4.70
C SER A 159 0.66 6.91 -6.01
N VAL A 160 0.60 6.13 -7.09
CA VAL A 160 1.31 6.45 -8.34
C VAL A 160 0.47 6.11 -9.57
N ASP A 161 0.41 7.04 -10.53
CA ASP A 161 -0.29 6.83 -11.81
C ASP A 161 0.63 6.22 -12.89
N GLN A 162 0.10 5.94 -14.09
CA GLN A 162 0.87 5.38 -15.22
C GLN A 162 1.93 6.33 -15.78
N ARG A 163 1.83 7.64 -15.49
CA ARG A 163 2.81 8.66 -15.89
C ARG A 163 3.96 8.75 -14.88
N GLY A 164 3.83 8.10 -13.72
CA GLY A 164 4.80 8.17 -12.63
C GLY A 164 4.60 9.38 -11.72
N ILE A 165 3.46 10.07 -11.82
CA ILE A 165 3.09 11.13 -10.89
C ILE A 165 2.72 10.47 -9.56
N LEU A 166 3.35 10.95 -8.50
CA LEU A 166 3.17 10.46 -7.15
C LEU A 166 2.24 11.38 -6.37
N TYR A 167 1.34 10.78 -5.62
CA TYR A 167 0.52 11.43 -4.60
C TYR A 167 0.87 10.82 -3.26
N PHE A 168 0.86 11.59 -2.18
CA PHE A 168 1.20 11.12 -0.83
C PHE A 168 0.70 12.13 0.19
N ASN A 169 0.53 11.73 1.45
CA ASN A 169 0.19 12.69 2.50
C ASN A 169 1.44 13.17 3.28
N SER A 170 1.38 14.38 3.83
CA SER A 170 2.47 14.94 4.63
C SER A 170 2.00 16.08 5.52
N ASP A 171 2.61 16.21 6.71
CA ASP A 171 2.49 17.34 7.64
C ASP A 171 3.56 18.42 7.39
N ARG A 172 4.20 18.42 6.21
CA ARG A 172 5.15 19.46 5.84
C ARG A 172 4.50 20.85 5.81
N SER A 173 5.31 21.86 6.09
CA SER A 173 4.87 23.26 6.03
C SER A 173 4.35 23.66 4.64
N GLY A 174 3.31 24.49 4.61
CA GLY A 174 2.73 25.02 3.36
C GLY A 174 1.47 24.30 2.89
N GLY A 175 1.04 23.27 3.63
CA GLY A 175 -0.27 22.65 3.48
C GLY A 175 -1.40 23.47 4.12
N PHE A 176 -2.61 22.91 4.10
CA PHE A 176 -3.83 23.56 4.60
C PHE A 176 -4.21 23.06 6.00
N GLY A 177 -4.04 21.77 6.27
CA GLY A 177 -4.51 21.06 7.46
C GLY A 177 -3.41 20.39 8.27
N SER A 178 -3.73 19.24 8.88
CA SER A 178 -2.79 18.45 9.69
C SER A 178 -1.92 17.54 8.81
N MET A 179 -2.55 16.58 8.13
CA MET A 179 -1.94 15.84 7.04
C MET A 179 -2.66 16.27 5.77
N ASP A 180 -1.87 16.72 4.80
CA ASP A 180 -2.36 17.19 3.51
C ASP A 180 -1.92 16.23 2.42
N ILE A 181 -2.71 16.08 1.34
CA ILE A 181 -2.30 15.37 0.13
C ILE A 181 -1.42 16.28 -0.72
N TRP A 182 -0.27 15.76 -1.13
CA TRP A 182 0.73 16.38 -1.99
C TRP A 182 0.89 15.58 -3.27
N ARG A 183 1.25 16.29 -4.35
CA ARG A 183 1.51 15.75 -5.68
C ARG A 183 2.93 16.07 -6.12
N TYR A 184 3.61 15.09 -6.69
CA TYR A 184 4.94 15.21 -7.30
C TYR A 184 4.93 14.69 -8.73
N ASP A 185 5.33 15.55 -9.68
CA ASP A 185 5.44 15.22 -11.09
C ASP A 185 6.91 15.26 -11.52
N PRO A 186 7.55 14.10 -11.79
CA PRO A 186 8.96 14.07 -12.18
C PRO A 186 9.22 14.69 -13.55
N GLY A 187 8.18 14.96 -14.36
CA GLY A 187 8.30 15.47 -15.72
C GLY A 187 8.26 16.99 -15.87
N ILE A 188 8.00 17.76 -14.80
CA ILE A 188 7.82 19.22 -14.91
C ILE A 188 8.85 19.97 -14.06
N GLU A 189 9.70 20.79 -14.71
CA GLU A 189 10.79 21.52 -14.05
C GLU A 189 10.32 22.54 -12.99
N ASP A 190 9.22 23.26 -13.24
CA ASP A 190 8.67 24.21 -12.26
C ASP A 190 7.96 23.51 -11.08
N PHE A 191 7.63 22.22 -11.22
CA PHE A 191 7.04 21.37 -10.18
C PHE A 191 8.00 20.27 -9.71
N ILE A 192 9.33 20.50 -9.78
CA ILE A 192 10.38 19.61 -9.21
C ILE A 192 10.19 19.38 -7.71
N ARG A 193 9.31 20.13 -7.04
CA ARG A 193 8.94 19.90 -5.64
C ARG A 193 7.47 19.53 -5.51
N PRO A 194 7.14 18.67 -4.55
CA PRO A 194 5.75 18.37 -4.29
C PRO A 194 4.96 19.63 -3.89
N HIS A 195 3.73 19.75 -4.37
CA HIS A 195 2.78 20.79 -3.98
C HIS A 195 1.49 20.14 -3.48
N TRP A 196 0.81 20.81 -2.54
CA TRP A 196 -0.45 20.29 -2.02
C TRP A 196 -1.55 20.41 -3.08
N VAL A 197 -2.54 19.54 -2.98
CA VAL A 197 -3.61 19.44 -3.97
C VAL A 197 -4.77 20.36 -3.55
N HIS A 198 -4.85 21.53 -4.20
CA HIS A 198 -5.95 22.49 -3.98
C HIS A 198 -7.33 21.79 -4.12
N HIS A 199 -8.31 22.23 -3.32
CA HIS A 199 -9.67 21.67 -3.21
C HIS A 199 -9.80 20.29 -2.57
N ILE A 200 -8.75 19.46 -2.61
CA ILE A 200 -8.75 18.17 -1.92
C ILE A 200 -8.53 18.34 -0.42
N ASN A 201 -7.55 19.18 -0.06
CA ASN A 201 -7.16 19.32 1.33
C ASN A 201 -8.10 20.25 2.10
N SER A 202 -8.26 19.97 3.40
CA SER A 202 -9.15 20.71 4.29
C SER A 202 -8.53 20.91 5.67
N ALA A 203 -9.26 21.54 6.59
CA ALA A 203 -8.78 21.72 7.97
C ALA A 203 -8.73 20.39 8.76
N ALA A 204 -9.28 19.32 8.19
CA ALA A 204 -9.23 17.96 8.69
C ALA A 204 -7.84 17.31 8.43
N SER A 205 -7.76 15.98 8.51
CA SER A 205 -6.57 15.23 8.14
C SER A 205 -6.88 14.31 6.95
N GLU A 206 -6.29 14.58 5.80
CA GLU A 206 -6.35 13.68 4.64
C GLU A 206 -5.21 12.63 4.76
N ASN A 207 -5.56 11.34 4.83
CA ASN A 207 -4.59 10.29 5.11
C ASN A 207 -4.36 9.33 3.94
N ASP A 208 -4.98 8.15 3.96
CA ASP A 208 -4.75 7.12 2.94
C ASP A 208 -5.36 7.56 1.61
N LEU A 209 -4.69 7.24 0.51
CA LEU A 209 -5.17 7.61 -0.82
C LEU A 209 -4.78 6.62 -1.91
N THR A 210 -5.53 6.66 -3.01
CA THR A 210 -5.21 5.98 -4.26
C THR A 210 -5.56 6.85 -5.45
N VAL A 211 -4.63 6.96 -6.40
CA VAL A 211 -4.90 7.54 -7.72
C VAL A 211 -5.15 6.41 -8.72
N SER A 212 -6.10 6.60 -9.63
CA SER A 212 -6.34 5.65 -10.71
C SER A 212 -5.14 5.58 -11.66
N PRO A 213 -4.93 4.46 -12.37
CA PRO A 213 -3.80 4.31 -13.29
C PRO A 213 -3.77 5.39 -14.40
N ASP A 214 -4.92 5.84 -14.89
CA ASP A 214 -5.02 6.94 -15.87
C ASP A 214 -4.78 8.34 -15.27
N GLY A 215 -4.74 8.46 -13.94
CA GLY A 215 -4.56 9.73 -13.23
C GLY A 215 -5.82 10.59 -13.18
N GLU A 216 -7.00 10.04 -13.48
CA GLU A 216 -8.25 10.81 -13.58
C GLU A 216 -9.11 10.77 -12.30
N HIS A 217 -8.87 9.80 -11.41
CA HIS A 217 -9.63 9.62 -10.17
C HIS A 217 -8.70 9.55 -8.97
N LEU A 218 -9.07 10.25 -7.90
CA LEU A 218 -8.42 10.18 -6.59
C LEU A 218 -9.47 9.73 -5.58
N ILE A 219 -9.20 8.67 -4.85
CA ILE A 219 -9.99 8.25 -3.69
C ILE A 219 -9.09 8.36 -2.47
N PHE A 220 -9.58 8.97 -1.39
CA PHE A 220 -8.81 9.16 -0.17
C PHE A 220 -9.71 9.11 1.05
N ASN A 221 -9.15 8.81 2.22
CA ASN A 221 -9.87 8.97 3.47
C ASN A 221 -9.59 10.33 4.13
N ARG A 222 -10.56 10.81 4.90
CA ARG A 222 -10.43 12.03 5.69
C ARG A 222 -10.85 11.75 7.12
N TYR A 223 -9.97 12.03 8.07
CA TYR A 223 -10.27 12.01 9.50
C TYR A 223 -10.80 13.37 9.95
N GLN A 224 -12.06 13.39 10.40
CA GLN A 224 -12.73 14.59 10.90
C GLN A 224 -12.47 14.75 12.40
N PHE A 225 -11.85 15.85 12.80
CA PHE A 225 -11.52 16.10 14.21
C PHE A 225 -12.74 16.37 15.10
N GLU A 226 -13.84 16.82 14.51
CA GLU A 226 -15.05 17.24 15.24
C GLU A 226 -15.81 16.05 15.84
N ASP A 227 -15.90 14.95 15.10
CA ASP A 227 -16.66 13.75 15.49
C ASP A 227 -15.83 12.46 15.49
N GLY A 228 -14.60 12.48 14.97
CA GLY A 228 -13.73 11.33 14.90
C GLY A 228 -14.05 10.34 13.77
N SER A 229 -14.90 10.71 12.81
CA SER A 229 -15.19 9.90 11.63
C SER A 229 -13.98 9.77 10.69
N ILE A 230 -13.88 8.64 10.00
CA ILE A 230 -12.97 8.44 8.87
C ILE A 230 -13.79 7.87 7.71
N ASP A 231 -14.01 8.70 6.70
CA ASP A 231 -14.78 8.34 5.52
C ASP A 231 -13.94 8.47 4.26
N LEU A 232 -14.34 7.73 3.21
CA LEU A 232 -13.77 7.83 1.88
C LEU A 232 -14.46 8.89 1.04
N TYR A 233 -13.64 9.67 0.35
CA TYR A 233 -14.02 10.72 -0.59
C TYR A 233 -13.41 10.44 -1.96
N HIS A 234 -14.08 10.93 -3.00
CA HIS A 234 -13.64 10.83 -4.39
C HIS A 234 -13.57 12.20 -5.05
N SER A 235 -12.56 12.36 -5.90
CA SER A 235 -12.43 13.53 -6.76
C SER A 235 -11.97 13.12 -8.16
N THR A 236 -12.29 13.96 -9.14
CA THR A 236 -11.99 13.77 -10.56
C THR A 236 -11.06 14.86 -11.07
N TRP A 237 -10.08 14.49 -11.89
CA TRP A 237 -9.17 15.42 -12.54
C TRP A 237 -9.76 15.90 -13.86
N ASN A 238 -9.89 17.22 -14.04
CA ASN A 238 -10.46 17.81 -15.26
C ASN A 238 -9.41 18.26 -16.30
N GLY A 239 -8.13 17.96 -16.07
CA GLY A 239 -7.01 18.43 -16.89
C GLY A 239 -6.19 19.56 -16.25
N GLU A 240 -6.79 20.30 -15.31
CA GLU A 240 -6.16 21.44 -14.64
C GLU A 240 -6.25 21.36 -13.11
N ASN A 241 -7.40 20.93 -12.58
CA ASN A 241 -7.66 20.84 -11.14
C ASN A 241 -8.44 19.57 -10.81
N TRP A 242 -8.34 19.16 -9.54
CA TRP A 242 -9.24 18.18 -8.95
C TRP A 242 -10.58 18.84 -8.62
N SER A 243 -11.68 18.10 -8.79
CA SER A 243 -13.02 18.55 -8.37
C SER A 243 -13.13 18.61 -6.84
N GLU A 244 -14.14 19.33 -6.35
CA GLU A 244 -14.52 19.25 -4.93
C GLU A 244 -14.78 17.79 -4.54
N PRO A 245 -14.23 17.29 -3.41
CA PRO A 245 -14.39 15.91 -3.01
C PRO A 245 -15.84 15.55 -2.68
N ALA A 246 -16.34 14.47 -3.28
CA ALA A 246 -17.65 13.90 -2.97
C ALA A 246 -17.50 12.69 -2.04
N LEU A 247 -18.42 12.53 -1.08
CA LEU A 247 -18.47 11.38 -0.18
C LEU A 247 -18.81 10.10 -0.99
N LEU A 248 -18.18 8.97 -0.67
CA LEU A 248 -18.48 7.67 -1.28
C LEU A 248 -19.57 6.92 -0.49
N ASP A 249 -20.82 7.40 -0.54
CA ASP A 249 -21.95 6.86 0.23
C ASP A 249 -22.23 5.37 0.01
N GLN A 250 -21.93 4.85 -1.18
CA GLN A 250 -22.08 3.44 -1.54
C GLN A 250 -20.98 2.56 -0.92
N VAL A 251 -19.92 3.17 -0.39
CA VAL A 251 -18.83 2.48 0.31
C VAL A 251 -18.95 2.76 1.80
N ASN A 252 -18.99 4.02 2.24
CA ASN A 252 -18.92 4.38 3.66
C ASN A 252 -20.10 3.82 4.46
N GLU A 253 -19.83 3.35 5.67
CA GLU A 253 -20.86 2.90 6.61
C GLU A 253 -20.85 3.75 7.88
N PRO A 254 -22.03 4.09 8.45
CA PRO A 254 -22.09 4.86 9.68
C PRO A 254 -21.29 4.20 10.82
N ASP A 255 -20.52 5.03 11.54
CA ASP A 255 -19.72 4.64 12.72
C ASP A 255 -18.63 3.58 12.44
N ILE A 256 -18.29 3.33 11.18
CA ILE A 256 -17.21 2.44 10.76
C ILE A 256 -16.15 3.26 10.03
N TRP A 257 -14.87 2.90 10.22
CA TRP A 257 -13.79 3.52 9.46
C TRP A 257 -13.47 2.70 8.22
N GLU A 258 -13.48 3.38 7.07
CA GLU A 258 -12.96 2.85 5.81
C GLU A 258 -11.53 3.36 5.55
N LEU A 259 -10.60 2.41 5.39
CA LEU A 259 -9.16 2.70 5.28
C LEU A 259 -8.57 2.07 4.01
N THR A 260 -7.32 2.41 3.70
CA THR A 260 -6.56 1.81 2.59
C THR A 260 -7.33 1.71 1.25
N PRO A 261 -7.95 2.79 0.73
CA PRO A 261 -8.54 2.74 -0.59
C PRO A 261 -7.47 2.37 -1.62
N THR A 262 -7.78 1.45 -2.53
CA THR A 262 -6.83 0.93 -3.53
C THR A 262 -7.56 0.67 -4.84
N ILE A 263 -7.23 1.44 -5.87
CA ILE A 263 -7.65 1.14 -7.24
C ILE A 263 -6.68 0.09 -7.82
N GLY A 264 -7.22 -1.02 -8.30
CA GLY A 264 -6.42 -2.08 -8.90
C GLY A 264 -5.67 -1.59 -10.16
N PRO A 265 -4.49 -2.15 -10.48
CA PRO A 265 -3.59 -1.65 -11.54
C PRO A 265 -4.17 -1.61 -12.96
N GLN A 266 -5.24 -2.37 -13.25
CA GLN A 266 -5.95 -2.32 -14.53
C GLN A 266 -7.14 -1.33 -14.54
N GLY A 267 -7.38 -0.59 -13.46
CA GLY A 267 -8.50 0.36 -13.36
C GLY A 267 -9.88 -0.29 -13.32
N LYS A 268 -9.99 -1.55 -12.88
CA LYS A 268 -11.25 -2.32 -12.87
C LYS A 268 -11.81 -2.63 -11.49
N LEU A 269 -10.96 -2.55 -10.48
CA LEU A 269 -11.25 -2.98 -9.11
C LEU A 269 -11.05 -1.82 -8.16
N PHE A 270 -11.92 -1.74 -7.17
CA PHE A 270 -11.71 -0.94 -5.99
C PHE A 270 -11.65 -1.87 -4.77
N LEU A 271 -10.60 -1.72 -3.96
CA LEU A 271 -10.39 -2.43 -2.71
C LEU A 271 -10.27 -1.42 -1.59
N TYR A 272 -10.71 -1.80 -0.40
CA TYR A 272 -10.58 -0.98 0.81
C TYR A 272 -10.57 -1.89 2.04
N GLU A 273 -10.06 -1.37 3.14
CA GLU A 273 -10.09 -2.02 4.45
C GLU A 273 -11.34 -1.57 5.21
N ARG A 274 -12.06 -2.54 5.76
CA ARG A 274 -13.13 -2.34 6.75
C ARG A 274 -12.92 -3.34 7.88
N GLU A 275 -12.85 -2.84 9.11
CA GLU A 275 -12.70 -3.67 10.32
C GLU A 275 -11.51 -4.67 10.22
N GLY A 276 -10.40 -4.23 9.62
CA GLY A 276 -9.19 -5.05 9.44
C GLY A 276 -9.29 -6.14 8.37
N ILE A 277 -10.31 -6.10 7.51
CA ILE A 277 -10.55 -7.05 6.43
C ILE A 277 -10.65 -6.31 5.09
N ILE A 278 -10.10 -6.90 4.04
CA ILE A 278 -10.21 -6.36 2.68
C ILE A 278 -11.63 -6.61 2.13
N ARG A 279 -12.25 -5.55 1.61
CA ARG A 279 -13.44 -5.59 0.76
C ARG A 279 -13.05 -5.21 -0.66
N ALA A 280 -13.74 -5.81 -1.64
CA ALA A 280 -13.49 -5.57 -3.05
C ALA A 280 -14.80 -5.42 -3.83
N MET A 281 -14.80 -4.53 -4.83
CA MET A 281 -15.91 -4.31 -5.76
C MET A 281 -15.38 -3.86 -7.13
N ARG A 282 -16.28 -3.78 -8.13
CA ARG A 282 -15.89 -3.19 -9.42
C ARG A 282 -15.71 -1.69 -9.23
N LEU A 283 -14.68 -1.12 -9.86
CA LEU A 283 -14.49 0.33 -9.82
C LEU A 283 -15.68 1.08 -10.43
N ALA A 284 -16.28 0.53 -11.49
CA ALA A 284 -17.47 1.11 -12.13
C ALA A 284 -18.75 1.06 -11.28
N ASP A 285 -18.73 0.37 -10.13
CA ASP A 285 -19.83 0.43 -9.15
C ASP A 285 -19.58 1.55 -8.11
N VAL A 286 -18.42 2.24 -8.17
CA VAL A 286 -18.07 3.35 -7.29
C VAL A 286 -18.47 4.69 -7.91
N PHE A 287 -18.23 4.91 -9.21
CA PHE A 287 -18.61 6.14 -9.92
C PHE A 287 -18.82 5.89 -11.40
#